data_AF-Q6IT42-F1
#
_entry.id   AF-Q6IT42-F1
#
_cell.length_a   1.000
_cell.length_b   1.000
_cell.length_c   1.000
_cell.angle_alpha   90.00
_cell.angle_beta   90.00
_cell.angle_gamma   90.00
#
_symmetry.space_group_name_H-M   'P 1'
#
loop_
_entity.id
_entity.type
_entity.pdbx_description
1 polymer ?
#
loop_
_entity_poly.entity_id
_entity_poly.type
_entity_poly.pdbx_seq_one_letter_code
_entity_poly.pdbx_strand_id
1 'polypeptide(L)'
;IDLYYLMDLSYSMVDDLINVKKLGGDLLRALNDITESGRIGFGSFVDKTVLPFVNTHPEKLRNPCPNKEKECQPPFAFRHVLKLTDNSKQFETEVGKQLISGNLDA
;
A
#
# COMPACT_ATOMS: atom_id res chain seq x y z
N ILE A 1 17.85 -2.27 -12.97
CA ILE A 1 16.43 -2.68 -12.99
C ILE A 1 15.65 -1.74 -12.07
N ASP A 2 14.54 -1.21 -12.57
CA ASP A 2 13.63 -0.40 -11.75
C ASP A 2 12.33 -1.17 -11.54
N LEU A 3 11.98 -1.41 -10.28
CA LEU A 3 10.74 -2.07 -9.89
C LEU A 3 9.85 -1.10 -9.12
N TYR A 4 8.62 -0.88 -9.59
CA TYR A 4 7.66 -0.07 -8.88
C TYR A 4 6.52 -0.95 -8.38
N TYR A 5 6.47 -1.19 -7.07
CA TYR A 5 5.46 -2.04 -6.45
C TYR A 5 4.19 -1.21 -6.20
N LEU A 6 3.12 -1.54 -6.92
CA LEU A 6 1.81 -0.89 -6.79
C LEU A 6 0.86 -1.84 -6.06
N MET A 7 0.50 -1.51 -4.83
CA MET A 7 -0.26 -2.39 -3.94
C MET A 7 -1.70 -1.92 -3.74
N ASP A 8 -2.66 -2.85 -3.79
CA ASP A 8 -4.00 -2.62 -3.27
C ASP A 8 -3.96 -2.56 -1.73
N LEU A 9 -4.56 -1.51 -1.14
CA LEU A 9 -4.71 -1.36 0.31
C LEU A 9 -6.16 -1.52 0.77
N SER A 10 -7.00 -2.21 0.01
CA SER A 10 -8.33 -2.66 0.43
C SER A 10 -8.27 -3.51 1.71
N TYR A 11 -9.42 -3.69 2.37
CA TYR A 11 -9.50 -4.36 3.66
C TYR A 11 -9.00 -5.81 3.64
N SER A 12 -9.14 -6.49 2.49
CA SER A 12 -8.67 -7.86 2.29
C SER A 12 -7.15 -7.99 2.31
N MET A 13 -6.40 -6.88 2.16
CA MET A 13 -4.94 -6.89 2.01
C MET A 13 -4.17 -6.71 3.34
N VAL A 14 -4.85 -6.86 4.48
CA VAL A 14 -4.25 -6.64 5.82
C VAL A 14 -3.04 -7.53 6.08
N ASP A 15 -3.17 -8.82 5.81
CA ASP A 15 -2.11 -9.81 6.00
C ASP A 15 -1.01 -9.68 4.94
N ASP A 16 -1.39 -9.39 3.70
CA ASP A 16 -0.43 -9.11 2.63
C ASP A 16 0.45 -7.90 2.94
N LEU A 17 -0.09 -6.82 3.51
CA LEU A 17 0.70 -5.65 3.88
C LEU A 17 1.80 -5.98 4.89
N ILE A 18 1.52 -6.89 5.82
CA ILE A 18 2.49 -7.38 6.80
C ILE A 18 3.63 -8.14 6.09
N ASN A 19 3.29 -8.92 5.07
CA ASN A 19 4.25 -9.72 4.31
C ASN A 19 5.09 -8.85 3.36
N VAL A 20 4.46 -7.92 2.63
CA VAL A 20 5.12 -7.02 1.66
C VAL A 20 6.18 -6.15 2.35
N LYS A 21 5.95 -5.75 3.60
CA LYS A 21 6.95 -5.03 4.40
C LYS A 21 8.28 -5.78 4.48
N LYS A 22 8.26 -7.11 4.65
CA LYS A 22 9.47 -7.93 4.71
C LYS A 22 9.97 -8.29 3.31
N LEU A 23 9.05 -8.69 2.44
CA LEU A 23 9.36 -9.19 1.10
C LEU A 23 10.04 -8.13 0.21
N GLY A 24 9.68 -6.85 0.32
CA GLY A 24 10.29 -5.81 -0.52
C GLY A 24 11.76 -5.57 -0.24
N GLY A 25 12.18 -5.69 1.03
CA GLY A 25 13.59 -5.62 1.41
C GLY A 25 14.39 -6.82 0.89
N ASP A 26 13.82 -8.03 0.99
CA ASP A 26 14.40 -9.26 0.46
C ASP A 26 14.52 -9.21 -1.07
N LEU A 27 13.48 -8.72 -1.75
CA LEU A 27 13.45 -8.59 -3.21
C LEU A 27 14.50 -7.61 -3.71
N LEU A 28 14.67 -6.45 -3.08
CA LEU A 28 15.71 -5.50 -3.50
C LEU A 28 17.11 -6.08 -3.32
N ARG A 29 17.34 -6.84 -2.23
CA ARG A 29 18.62 -7.54 -2.02
C ARG A 29 18.88 -8.57 -3.13
N ALA A 30 17.90 -9.43 -3.41
CA ALA A 30 18.01 -10.42 -4.48
C ALA A 30 18.22 -9.78 -5.87
N LEU A 31 17.59 -8.64 -6.16
CA LEU A 31 17.79 -7.90 -7.40
C LEU A 31 19.19 -7.29 -7.53
N ASN A 32 19.78 -6.85 -6.41
CA ASN A 32 21.15 -6.32 -6.39
C ASN A 32 22.21 -7.43 -6.52
N ASP A 33 21.88 -8.68 -6.15
CA ASP A 33 22.78 -9.83 -6.37
C ASP A 33 22.85 -10.24 -7.85
N ILE A 34 21.79 -9.96 -8.63
CA ILE A 34 21.69 -10.35 -10.05
C ILE A 34 22.06 -9.18 -10.98
N THR A 35 21.93 -7.93 -10.53
CA THR A 35 22.05 -6.74 -11.38
C THR A 35 22.89 -5.66 -10.69
N GLU A 36 23.68 -4.93 -11.47
CA GLU A 36 24.58 -3.89 -10.95
C GLU A 36 23.84 -2.66 -10.39
N SER A 37 22.55 -2.48 -10.67
CA SER A 37 21.77 -1.33 -10.21
C SER A 37 20.28 -1.66 -10.10
N GLY A 38 19.85 -2.17 -8.96
CA GLY A 38 18.44 -2.37 -8.61
C GLY A 38 17.86 -1.16 -7.88
N ARG A 39 16.70 -0.67 -8.30
CA ARG A 39 15.92 0.34 -7.57
C ARG A 39 14.49 -0.14 -7.38
N ILE A 40 13.92 0.19 -6.23
CA ILE A 40 12.53 -0.13 -5.89
C ILE A 40 11.76 1.12 -5.48
N GLY A 41 10.50 1.21 -5.88
CA GLY A 41 9.55 2.25 -5.47
C GLY A 41 8.24 1.64 -5.01
N PHE A 42 7.39 2.44 -4.36
CA PHE A 42 6.13 1.98 -3.83
C PHE A 42 5.00 2.98 -4.08
N GLY A 43 3.85 2.45 -4.49
CA GLY A 43 2.60 3.17 -4.56
C GLY A 43 1.46 2.30 -4.03
N SER A 44 0.37 2.95 -3.67
CA SER A 44 -0.84 2.27 -3.21
C SER A 44 -2.09 2.81 -3.91
N PHE A 45 -3.13 2.00 -3.92
CA PHE A 45 -4.46 2.38 -4.39
C PHE A 45 -5.54 1.65 -3.58
N VAL A 46 -6.78 2.15 -3.66
CA VAL A 46 -7.97 1.49 -3.12
C VAL A 46 -9.04 1.52 -4.21
N ASP A 47 -9.72 2.65 -4.38
CA ASP A 47 -10.75 2.84 -5.40
C ASP A 47 -11.06 4.34 -5.59
N LYS A 48 -11.90 4.66 -6.57
CA LYS A 48 -12.41 6.01 -6.78
C LYS A 48 -13.24 6.44 -5.57
N THR A 49 -12.99 7.65 -5.06
CA THR A 49 -13.65 8.18 -3.86
C THR A 49 -15.04 8.77 -4.15
N VAL A 50 -15.84 8.08 -4.96
CA VAL A 50 -17.20 8.46 -5.36
C VAL A 50 -18.12 7.24 -5.31
N LEU A 51 -19.43 7.48 -5.21
CA LEU A 51 -20.41 6.40 -5.38
C LEU A 51 -20.35 5.83 -6.81
N PRO A 52 -20.61 4.52 -7.00
CA PRO A 52 -20.98 3.53 -5.99
C PRO A 52 -19.79 2.85 -5.28
N PHE A 53 -18.56 3.19 -5.65
CA PHE A 53 -17.35 2.48 -5.20
C PHE A 53 -17.05 2.63 -3.70
N VAL A 54 -17.37 3.78 -3.11
CA VAL A 54 -17.17 4.02 -1.66
C VAL A 54 -18.40 4.64 -1.01
N ASN A 55 -18.54 4.44 0.29
CA ASN A 55 -19.60 5.09 1.06
C ASN A 55 -19.22 6.55 1.34
N THR A 56 -19.96 7.49 0.74
CA THR A 56 -19.68 8.92 0.86
C THR A 56 -20.23 9.56 2.13
N HIS A 57 -20.84 8.79 3.04
CA HIS A 57 -21.25 9.31 4.36
C HIS A 57 -20.00 9.71 5.16
N PRO A 58 -19.93 10.93 5.74
CA PRO A 58 -18.75 11.41 6.46
C PRO A 58 -18.11 10.45 7.47
N GLU A 59 -18.90 9.68 8.24
CA GLU A 59 -18.35 8.70 9.18
C GLU A 59 -17.63 7.54 8.48
N LYS A 60 -18.20 7.06 7.38
CA LYS A 60 -17.65 5.95 6.59
C LYS A 60 -16.46 6.37 5.74
N LEU A 61 -16.39 7.64 5.33
CA LEU A 61 -15.17 8.18 4.73
C LEU A 61 -14.02 8.30 5.73
N ARG A 62 -14.31 8.58 7.01
CA ARG A 62 -13.28 8.68 8.06
C ARG A 62 -12.74 7.31 8.48
N ASN A 63 -13.59 6.30 8.59
CA ASN A 63 -13.18 4.92 8.81
C ASN A 63 -14.05 3.98 7.93
N PRO A 64 -13.54 3.56 6.75
CA PRO A 64 -14.30 2.73 5.82
C PRO A 64 -14.40 1.26 6.22
N CYS A 65 -13.74 0.86 7.32
CA CYS A 65 -13.70 -0.55 7.68
C CYS A 65 -15.02 -1.10 8.24
N PRO A 66 -15.32 -2.39 7.99
CA PRO A 66 -16.54 -3.01 8.48
C PRO A 66 -16.60 -3.03 10.01
N ASN A 67 -15.48 -3.38 10.66
CA ASN A 67 -15.33 -3.34 12.11
C ASN A 67 -14.79 -1.96 12.54
N LYS A 68 -15.58 -1.22 13.33
CA LYS A 68 -15.22 0.11 13.87
C LYS A 68 -14.01 0.09 14.82
N GLU A 69 -13.69 -1.06 15.41
CA GLU A 69 -12.53 -1.23 16.31
C GLU A 69 -11.21 -1.31 15.55
N LYS A 70 -11.25 -1.63 14.24
CA LYS A 70 -10.06 -1.54 13.38
C LYS A 70 -9.97 -0.14 12.80
N GLU A 71 -8.82 0.47 12.99
CA GLU A 71 -8.48 1.75 12.37
C GLU A 71 -8.10 1.56 10.92
N CYS A 72 -8.75 2.31 10.04
CA CYS A 72 -8.50 2.31 8.61
C CYS A 72 -8.45 3.72 8.09
N GLN A 73 -7.55 3.95 7.15
CA GLN A 73 -7.43 5.27 6.54
C GLN A 73 -8.58 5.54 5.56
N PRO A 74 -8.96 6.81 5.34
CA PRO A 74 -9.93 7.19 4.31
C PRO A 74 -9.58 6.62 2.94
N PRO A 75 -10.58 6.26 2.11
CA PRO A 75 -10.33 5.71 0.78
C PRO A 75 -9.64 6.74 -0.12
N PHE A 76 -8.87 6.24 -1.07
CA PHE A 76 -8.16 7.06 -2.05
C PHE A 76 -7.95 6.28 -3.35
N ALA A 77 -7.91 7.01 -4.46
CA ALA A 77 -7.74 6.39 -5.78
C ALA A 77 -6.31 5.91 -6.01
N PHE A 78 -5.30 6.76 -5.75
CA PHE A 78 -3.89 6.42 -5.90
C PHE A 78 -3.03 7.33 -5.05
N ARG A 79 -1.96 6.78 -4.49
CA ARG A 79 -0.90 7.54 -3.83
C ARG A 79 0.46 7.03 -4.27
N HIS A 80 1.27 7.94 -4.77
CA HIS A 80 2.71 7.74 -4.90
C HIS A 80 3.35 7.95 -3.52
N VAL A 81 3.93 6.89 -2.95
CA VAL A 81 4.45 6.90 -1.57
C VAL A 81 5.96 7.03 -1.57
N LEU A 82 6.65 6.20 -2.36
CA LEU A 82 8.10 6.15 -2.41
C LEU A 82 8.60 6.18 -3.85
N LYS A 83 9.43 7.17 -4.15
CA LYS A 83 10.22 7.24 -5.39
C LYS A 83 11.19 6.06 -5.47
N LEU A 84 11.56 5.67 -6.69
CA LEU A 84 12.57 4.64 -6.92
C LEU A 84 13.85 4.96 -6.13
N THR A 85 14.27 4.01 -5.30
CA THR A 85 15.43 4.11 -4.40
C THR A 85 16.16 2.77 -4.36
N ASP A 86 17.46 2.81 -4.14
CA ASP A 86 18.31 1.63 -3.88
C ASP A 86 18.36 1.28 -2.37
N ASN A 87 17.69 2.07 -1.53
CA ASN A 87 17.68 1.90 -0.08
C ASN A 87 16.53 0.99 0.39
N SER A 88 16.83 -0.28 0.67
CA SER A 88 15.84 -1.26 1.14
C SER A 88 15.19 -0.85 2.46
N LYS A 89 15.94 -0.28 3.40
CA LYS A 89 15.40 0.17 4.69
C LYS A 89 14.39 1.30 4.54
N GLN A 90 14.62 2.19 3.57
CA GLN A 90 13.65 3.23 3.23
C GLN A 90 12.35 2.62 2.72
N PHE A 91 12.43 1.61 1.85
CA PHE A 91 11.25 0.87 1.39
C PHE A 91 10.50 0.22 2.56
N GLU A 92 11.17 -0.57 3.40
CA GLU A 92 10.56 -1.23 4.56
C GLU A 92 9.89 -0.24 5.52
N THR A 93 10.50 0.94 5.69
CA THR A 93 9.98 2.01 6.55
C THR A 93 8.72 2.64 5.94
N GLU A 94 8.72 3.00 4.66
CA GLU A 94 7.57 3.66 4.03
C GLU A 94 6.38 2.71 3.84
N VAL A 95 6.64 1.45 3.47
CA VAL A 95 5.59 0.41 3.42
C VAL A 95 5.05 0.13 4.81
N GLY A 96 5.92 0.07 5.83
CA GLY A 96 5.51 -0.15 7.21
C GLY A 96 4.67 0.95 7.86
N LYS A 97 4.59 2.13 7.24
CA LYS A 97 3.70 3.24 7.66
C LYS A 97 2.32 3.17 7.04
N GLN A 98 2.12 2.32 6.02
CA GLN A 98 0.84 2.23 5.34
C GLN A 98 -0.21 1.58 6.25
N LEU A 99 -1.45 2.00 6.08
CA LEU A 99 -2.60 1.42 6.74
C LEU A 99 -3.56 0.88 5.69
N ILE A 100 -4.36 -0.10 6.03
CA ILE A 100 -5.44 -0.52 5.13
C ILE A 100 -6.58 0.51 5.09
N SER A 101 -7.37 0.42 4.03
CA SER A 101 -8.58 1.19 3.78
C SER A 101 -9.73 0.24 3.42
N GLY A 102 -10.80 0.77 2.86
CA GLY A 102 -11.95 -0.03 2.43
C GLY A 102 -12.79 0.70 1.39
N ASN A 103 -13.50 -0.09 0.59
CA ASN A 103 -14.49 0.34 -0.40
C ASN A 103 -15.80 -0.42 -0.15
N LEU A 104 -16.83 -0.18 -0.98
CA LEU A 104 -18.14 -0.85 -0.86
C LEU A 104 -18.20 -2.19 -1.60
N ASP A 105 -17.29 -2.42 -2.54
CA ASP A 105 -17.35 -3.53 -3.49
C ASP A 105 -16.65 -4.81 -2.96
N ALA A 106 -16.31 -4.84 -1.66
CA ALA A 106 -15.57 -5.91 -0.99
C ALA A 106 -16.45 -6.76 -0.06
#